data_AF-A0A935QW64-F1
#
_entry.id   AF-A0A935QW64-F1
#
_cell.length_a   1.000
_cell.length_b   1.000
_cell.length_c   1.000
_cell.angle_alpha   90.00
_cell.angle_beta   90.00
_cell.angle_gamma   90.00
#
_symmetry.space_group_name_H-M   'P 1'
#
loop_
_entity.id
_entity.type
_entity.pdbx_description
1 polymer ?
#
loop_
_entity_poly.entity_id
_entity_poly.type
_entity_poly.pdbx_seq_one_letter_code
_entity_poly.pdbx_strand_id
1 'polypeptide(L)'
;MNRRDMIKSVALGGALGAVSSQAIASTFKAEQAVLPPIEAGEGPMWLLAPLKIGDEVGLGWRLAALTNNDRGAWVVELLRGDQLGRVHMCFHSGEPKGVGHTELLDFILMDGGDGRKDTDEHLGRVIRHMANIVRQNELREGADAELARLLTHAERVERFGPETLL
;
A
#
# COMPACT_ATOMS: atom_id res chain seq x y z
N MET A 1 48.38 0.20 15.43
CA MET A 1 48.09 1.54 15.99
C MET A 1 47.33 2.33 14.96
N ASN A 2 46.06 2.66 15.22
CA ASN A 2 45.17 3.20 14.20
C ASN A 2 43.92 3.87 14.82
N ARG A 3 43.53 5.01 14.24
CA ARG A 3 42.25 5.77 14.36
C ARG A 3 41.77 6.31 15.71
N ARG A 4 42.48 6.12 16.83
CA ARG A 4 42.03 6.64 18.15
C ARG A 4 42.76 7.88 18.68
N ASP A 5 43.81 8.36 17.99
CA ASP A 5 44.62 9.51 18.46
C ASP A 5 44.37 10.83 17.69
N MET A 6 43.38 10.90 16.79
CA MET A 6 43.12 12.10 15.97
C MET A 6 42.00 13.03 16.48
N ILE A 7 41.46 12.82 17.69
CA ILE A 7 40.43 13.73 18.26
C ILE A 7 40.89 14.24 19.63
N LYS A 8 42.04 14.89 19.66
CA LYS A 8 42.43 15.81 20.74
C LYS A 8 43.27 16.94 20.17
N SER A 9 42.63 18.00 19.71
CA SER A 9 43.15 19.35 19.91
C SER A 9 42.10 20.42 19.59
N VAL A 10 41.73 21.13 20.66
CA VAL A 10 41.68 22.60 20.72
C VAL A 10 40.61 23.30 19.91
N ALA A 11 39.57 23.76 20.60
CA ALA A 11 39.16 25.16 20.58
C ALA A 11 38.41 25.48 21.88
N LEU A 12 39.17 26.00 22.84
CA LEU A 12 38.69 26.62 24.07
C LEU A 12 38.37 28.10 23.76
N GLY A 13 37.18 28.57 24.14
CA GLY A 13 36.76 29.97 24.05
C GLY A 13 35.31 30.04 23.55
N GLY A 14 34.31 30.48 24.31
CA GLY A 14 34.29 31.44 25.39
C GLY A 14 33.55 32.69 24.92
N ALA A 15 32.21 32.67 24.93
CA ALA A 15 31.36 33.86 25.00
C ALA A 15 29.89 33.46 25.25
N LEU A 16 29.30 34.11 26.26
CA LEU A 16 27.90 34.06 26.64
C LEU A 16 27.01 34.63 25.53
N GLY A 17 25.96 33.90 25.17
CA GLY A 17 24.90 34.37 24.29
C GLY A 17 23.69 33.46 24.45
N ALA A 18 22.73 33.90 25.26
CA ALA A 18 21.44 33.25 25.39
C ALA A 18 20.72 33.35 24.03
N VAL A 19 20.76 32.28 23.25
CA VAL A 19 19.94 32.13 22.05
C VAL A 19 18.77 31.26 22.44
N SER A 20 17.61 31.89 22.57
CA SER A 20 16.31 31.24 22.73
C SER A 20 16.16 30.13 21.68
N SER A 21 16.12 28.87 22.11
CA SER A 21 15.68 27.77 21.27
C SER A 21 14.19 27.97 21.00
N GLN A 22 13.87 28.68 19.93
CA GLN A 22 12.55 28.62 19.34
C GLN A 22 12.34 27.17 18.91
N ALA A 23 11.41 26.50 19.58
CA ALA A 23 10.85 25.25 19.12
C ALA A 23 10.29 25.52 17.72
N ILE A 24 10.99 25.06 16.69
CA ILE A 24 10.44 24.96 15.35
C ILE A 24 9.42 23.84 15.47
N ALA A 25 8.18 24.20 15.76
CA ALA A 25 7.05 23.32 15.53
C ALA A 25 7.01 23.10 14.02
N SER A 26 7.72 22.06 13.55
CA SER A 26 7.52 21.46 12.24
C SER A 26 6.07 21.04 12.20
N THR A 27 5.24 21.95 11.72
CA THR A 27 3.86 21.68 11.37
C THR A 27 3.96 20.78 10.16
N PHE A 28 4.06 19.47 10.39
CA PHE A 28 3.73 18.48 9.38
C PHE A 28 2.24 18.64 9.13
N LYS A 29 1.90 19.62 8.29
CA LYS A 29 0.62 19.65 7.62
C LYS A 29 0.60 18.33 6.87
N ALA A 30 -0.20 17.39 7.35
CA ALA A 30 -0.54 16.18 6.62
C ALA A 30 -1.27 16.68 5.38
N GLU A 31 -0.49 17.02 4.37
CA GLU A 31 -0.97 17.19 3.02
C GLU A 31 -1.45 15.79 2.66
N GLN A 32 -2.76 15.58 2.79
CA GLN A 32 -3.42 14.46 2.14
C GLN A 32 -2.97 14.55 0.70
N ALA A 33 -2.00 13.72 0.33
CA ALA A 33 -1.63 13.52 -1.04
C ALA A 33 -2.91 13.03 -1.70
N VAL A 34 -3.58 13.94 -2.42
CA VAL A 34 -4.55 13.56 -3.43
C VAL A 34 -3.73 12.79 -4.44
N LEU A 35 -3.65 11.48 -4.24
CA LEU A 35 -2.94 10.58 -5.14
C LEU A 35 -3.56 10.81 -6.51
N PRO A 36 -2.76 11.10 -7.56
CA PRO A 36 -3.31 11.29 -8.88
C PRO A 36 -4.13 10.07 -9.27
N PRO A 37 -5.26 10.24 -9.98
CA PRO A 37 -5.98 9.12 -10.54
C PRO A 37 -5.00 8.35 -11.42
N ILE A 38 -4.76 7.07 -11.09
CA ILE A 38 -4.08 6.18 -12.01
C ILE A 38 -5.03 6.06 -13.21
N GLU A 39 -4.66 6.62 -14.35
CA GLU A 39 -5.36 6.41 -15.63
C GLU A 39 -5.27 4.92 -15.94
N ALA A 40 -6.27 4.17 -15.48
CA ALA A 40 -6.25 2.73 -15.39
C ALA A 40 -7.54 2.21 -16.04
N GLY A 41 -7.39 1.26 -16.98
CA GLY A 41 -8.54 0.57 -17.55
C GLY A 41 -9.38 -0.10 -16.45
N GLU A 42 -10.66 -0.32 -16.72
CA GLU A 42 -11.53 -1.04 -15.79
C GLU A 42 -10.90 -2.39 -15.42
N GLY A 43 -10.75 -2.65 -14.12
CA GLY A 43 -10.26 -3.94 -13.65
C GLY A 43 -11.34 -5.02 -13.69
N PRO A 44 -10.99 -6.28 -13.39
CA PRO A 44 -11.88 -7.43 -13.56
C PRO A 44 -12.98 -7.48 -12.48
N MET A 45 -14.06 -6.72 -12.66
CA MET A 45 -15.18 -6.65 -11.70
C MET A 45 -15.82 -8.01 -11.37
N TRP A 46 -15.64 -9.02 -12.22
CA TRP A 46 -16.11 -10.38 -11.96
C TRP A 46 -15.48 -11.02 -10.71
N LEU A 47 -14.26 -10.63 -10.32
CA LEU A 47 -13.62 -11.14 -9.11
C LEU A 47 -14.36 -10.72 -7.84
N LEU A 48 -15.00 -9.55 -7.85
CA LEU A 48 -15.67 -8.98 -6.69
C LEU A 48 -17.17 -9.26 -6.70
N ALA A 49 -17.71 -9.96 -7.71
CA ALA A 49 -19.13 -10.28 -7.77
C ALA A 49 -19.61 -10.99 -6.48
N PRO A 50 -20.76 -10.58 -5.90
CA PRO A 50 -21.78 -9.69 -6.47
C PRO A 50 -21.56 -8.19 -6.23
N LEU A 51 -20.46 -7.78 -5.59
CA LEU A 51 -20.18 -6.38 -5.29
C LEU A 51 -20.00 -5.55 -6.57
N LYS A 52 -20.44 -4.30 -6.49
CA LYS A 52 -20.27 -3.27 -7.52
C LYS A 52 -19.54 -2.08 -6.93
N ILE A 53 -18.99 -1.24 -7.81
CA ILE A 53 -18.49 0.07 -7.40
C ILE A 53 -19.62 0.83 -6.70
N GLY A 54 -19.29 1.39 -5.54
CA GLY A 54 -20.21 2.06 -4.64
C GLY A 54 -20.79 1.17 -3.55
N ASP A 55 -20.75 -0.16 -3.64
CA ASP A 55 -21.32 -1.04 -2.60
C ASP A 55 -20.52 -1.00 -1.30
N GLU A 56 -21.20 -1.16 -0.17
CA GLU A 56 -20.54 -1.39 1.11
C GLU A 56 -20.01 -2.83 1.17
N VAL A 57 -18.70 -2.95 1.42
CA VAL A 57 -18.00 -4.23 1.60
C VAL A 57 -18.09 -4.69 3.05
N GLY A 58 -18.10 -3.73 3.99
CA GLY A 58 -18.36 -3.96 5.40
C GLY A 58 -17.68 -2.94 6.31
N LEU A 59 -18.16 -2.81 7.55
CA LEU A 59 -17.59 -1.93 8.57
C LEU A 59 -17.48 -0.45 8.10
N GLY A 60 -18.43 -0.02 7.24
CA GLY A 60 -18.45 1.31 6.65
C GLY A 60 -17.49 1.53 5.48
N TRP A 61 -16.69 0.54 5.09
CA TRP A 61 -15.85 0.61 3.89
C TRP A 61 -16.65 0.28 2.64
N ARG A 62 -16.52 1.11 1.61
CA ARG A 62 -17.17 0.95 0.31
C ARG A 62 -16.16 0.73 -0.79
N LEU A 63 -16.51 -0.10 -1.77
CA LEU A 63 -15.70 -0.31 -2.96
C LEU A 63 -15.77 0.94 -3.84
N ALA A 64 -14.67 1.67 -3.97
CA ALA A 64 -14.63 2.93 -4.72
C ALA A 64 -14.13 2.73 -6.16
N ALA A 65 -13.17 1.83 -6.35
CA ALA A 65 -12.64 1.50 -7.67
C ALA A 65 -12.03 0.10 -7.69
N LEU A 66 -12.02 -0.51 -8.87
CA LEU A 66 -11.17 -1.63 -9.23
C LEU A 66 -10.57 -1.33 -10.61
N THR A 67 -9.26 -1.14 -10.66
CA THR A 67 -8.59 -0.67 -11.87
C THR A 67 -7.39 -1.54 -12.21
N ASN A 68 -7.02 -1.56 -13.50
CA ASN A 68 -5.85 -2.27 -13.96
C ASN A 68 -4.60 -1.37 -13.91
N ASN A 69 -3.53 -1.85 -13.29
CA ASN A 69 -2.25 -1.15 -13.27
C ASN A 69 -1.31 -1.79 -14.29
N ASP A 70 -0.76 -0.98 -15.19
CA ASP A 70 0.23 -1.39 -16.20
C ASP A 70 1.51 -2.01 -15.58
N ARG A 71 1.66 -1.94 -14.26
CA ARG A 71 2.74 -2.54 -13.47
C ARG A 71 2.34 -3.89 -12.83
N GLY A 72 1.46 -4.64 -13.48
CA GLY A 72 1.16 -6.04 -13.15
C GLY A 72 0.42 -6.25 -11.83
N ALA A 73 -0.52 -5.37 -11.52
CA ALA A 73 -1.44 -5.53 -10.39
C ALA A 73 -2.82 -4.99 -10.75
N TRP A 74 -3.86 -5.47 -10.06
CA TRP A 74 -5.13 -4.74 -10.00
C TRP A 74 -5.18 -3.93 -8.72
N VAL A 75 -5.70 -2.70 -8.81
CA VAL A 75 -5.77 -1.77 -7.69
C VAL A 75 -7.22 -1.66 -7.26
N VAL A 76 -7.49 -2.05 -6.03
CA VAL A 76 -8.77 -1.82 -5.37
C VAL A 76 -8.64 -0.60 -4.46
N GLU A 77 -9.57 0.32 -4.60
CA GLU A 77 -9.71 1.45 -3.69
C GLU A 77 -10.96 1.27 -2.83
N LEU A 78 -10.78 1.43 -1.53
CA LEU A 78 -11.83 1.38 -0.51
C LEU A 78 -11.96 2.74 0.17
N LEU A 79 -13.19 3.18 0.41
CA LEU A 79 -13.45 4.46 1.08
C LEU A 79 -14.28 4.28 2.36
N ARG A 80 -13.92 5.00 3.41
CA ARG A 80 -14.69 5.16 4.65
C ARG A 80 -14.57 6.59 5.16
N GLY A 81 -15.55 7.44 4.88
CA GLY A 81 -15.46 8.87 5.18
C GLY A 81 -14.32 9.52 4.39
N ASP A 82 -13.34 10.09 5.08
CA ASP A 82 -12.12 10.67 4.52
C ASP A 82 -10.94 9.68 4.41
N GLN A 83 -11.16 8.42 4.81
CA GLN A 83 -10.13 7.39 4.78
C GLN A 83 -10.15 6.64 3.44
N LEU A 84 -8.96 6.50 2.84
CA LEU A 84 -8.70 5.71 1.63
C LEU A 84 -7.86 4.48 1.99
N GLY A 85 -8.34 3.30 1.62
CA GLY A 85 -7.60 2.04 1.66
C GLY A 85 -7.26 1.61 0.23
N ARG A 86 -5.99 1.66 -0.14
CA ARG A 86 -5.50 1.20 -1.45
C ARG A 86 -4.91 -0.20 -1.32
N VAL A 87 -5.44 -1.15 -2.08
CA VAL A 87 -5.06 -2.56 -2.01
C VAL A 87 -4.65 -3.03 -3.40
N HIS A 88 -3.45 -3.57 -3.51
CA HIS A 88 -2.96 -4.15 -4.75
C HIS A 88 -3.18 -5.65 -4.73
N MET A 89 -3.97 -6.15 -5.67
CA MET A 89 -4.11 -7.56 -5.97
C MET A 89 -2.97 -7.94 -6.94
N CYS A 90 -1.99 -8.66 -6.41
CA CYS A 90 -0.81 -9.14 -7.14
C CYS A 90 -0.93 -10.64 -7.38
N PHE A 91 -0.17 -11.19 -8.33
CA PHE A 91 -0.10 -12.65 -8.47
C PHE A 91 0.46 -13.27 -7.20
N HIS A 92 -0.17 -14.34 -6.73
CA HIS A 92 0.30 -15.09 -5.58
C HIS A 92 1.35 -16.13 -6.01
N SER A 93 2.50 -16.12 -5.34
CA SER A 93 3.52 -17.16 -5.51
C SER A 93 4.27 -17.40 -4.21
N GLY A 94 4.24 -18.65 -3.74
CA GLY A 94 4.95 -19.05 -2.53
C GLY A 94 4.25 -18.60 -1.25
N GLU A 95 4.98 -17.89 -0.38
CA GLU A 95 4.44 -17.46 0.90
C GLU A 95 3.58 -16.19 0.76
N PRO A 96 2.36 -16.15 1.33
CA PRO A 96 1.53 -14.96 1.33
C PRO A 96 2.25 -13.75 1.96
N LYS A 97 2.18 -12.60 1.29
CA LYS A 97 2.82 -11.35 1.76
C LYS A 97 1.81 -10.25 2.12
N GLY A 98 0.54 -10.46 1.77
CA GLY A 98 -0.54 -9.48 1.96
C GLY A 98 -1.29 -9.59 3.28
N VAL A 99 -2.22 -8.65 3.48
CA VAL A 99 -3.22 -8.69 4.57
C VAL A 99 -4.24 -9.83 4.35
N GLY A 100 -4.44 -10.20 3.08
CA GLY A 100 -5.18 -11.38 2.66
C GLY A 100 -4.52 -12.04 1.45
N HIS A 101 -4.92 -13.27 1.16
CA HIS A 101 -4.51 -14.00 -0.04
C HIS A 101 -5.59 -15.00 -0.45
N THR A 102 -5.52 -15.43 -1.70
CA THR A 102 -6.25 -16.53 -2.31
C THR A 102 -5.27 -17.52 -2.94
N GLU A 103 -5.74 -18.48 -3.72
CA GLU A 103 -4.82 -19.41 -4.41
C GLU A 103 -4.02 -18.71 -5.50
N LEU A 104 -4.60 -17.67 -6.12
CA LEU A 104 -3.99 -16.98 -7.27
C LEU A 104 -3.52 -15.55 -6.96
N LEU A 105 -3.97 -14.95 -5.86
CA LEU A 105 -3.80 -13.52 -5.62
C LEU A 105 -3.39 -13.18 -4.18
N ASP A 106 -2.43 -12.27 -4.05
CA ASP A 106 -2.06 -11.62 -2.79
C ASP A 106 -2.66 -10.22 -2.69
N PHE A 107 -3.20 -9.85 -1.52
CA PHE A 107 -3.82 -8.56 -1.25
C PHE A 107 -2.87 -7.69 -0.43
N ILE A 108 -2.07 -6.88 -1.11
CA ILE A 108 -1.06 -6.02 -0.49
C ILE A 108 -1.67 -4.66 -0.18
N LEU A 109 -1.67 -4.26 1.09
CA LEU A 109 -2.09 -2.91 1.49
C LEU A 109 -0.98 -1.92 1.12
N MET A 110 -1.34 -0.87 0.38
CA MET A 110 -0.43 0.19 -0.05
C MET A 110 -0.69 1.46 0.75
N ASP A 111 -0.33 1.45 2.03
CA ASP A 111 -0.50 2.59 2.95
C ASP A 111 0.82 3.37 3.19
N GLY A 112 1.88 3.03 2.46
CA GLY A 112 3.22 3.60 2.64
C GLY A 112 3.89 3.20 3.96
N GLY A 113 3.31 2.26 4.70
CA GLY A 113 3.87 1.74 5.94
C GLY A 113 5.10 0.87 5.70
N ASP A 114 5.92 0.75 6.74
CA ASP A 114 7.10 -0.12 6.77
C ASP A 114 6.95 -1.31 7.73
N GLY A 115 5.70 -1.64 8.08
CA GLY A 115 5.36 -2.73 8.98
C GLY A 115 5.54 -2.44 10.47
N ARG A 116 5.96 -1.21 10.87
CA ARG A 116 6.06 -0.82 12.29
C ARG A 116 4.73 -0.42 12.91
N LYS A 117 3.74 -0.07 12.08
CA LYS A 117 2.41 0.31 12.52
C LYS A 117 1.46 -0.84 12.21
N ASP A 118 0.60 -1.15 13.17
CA ASP A 118 -0.47 -2.11 12.97
C ASP A 118 -1.44 -1.60 11.89
N THR A 119 -1.82 -2.50 10.99
CA THR A 119 -2.92 -2.26 10.05
C THR A 119 -4.21 -1.96 10.82
N ASP A 120 -5.02 -1.03 10.33
CA ASP A 120 -6.37 -0.80 10.88
C ASP A 120 -7.17 -2.12 10.85
N GLU A 121 -7.56 -2.59 12.03
CA GLU A 121 -8.22 -3.90 12.20
C GLU A 121 -9.52 -4.02 11.39
N HIS A 122 -10.26 -2.92 11.23
CA HIS A 122 -11.49 -2.93 10.43
C HIS A 122 -11.17 -3.07 8.93
N LEU A 123 -10.19 -2.31 8.43
CA LEU A 123 -9.72 -2.42 7.06
C LEU A 123 -9.16 -3.83 6.79
N GLY A 124 -8.36 -4.38 7.71
CA GLY A 124 -7.83 -5.73 7.58
C GLY A 124 -8.91 -6.80 7.47
N ARG A 125 -9.99 -6.69 8.26
CA ARG A 125 -11.15 -7.59 8.16
C ARG A 125 -11.89 -7.45 6.83
N VAL A 126 -12.04 -6.23 6.33
CA VAL A 126 -12.66 -5.96 5.02
C VAL A 126 -11.82 -6.57 3.89
N ILE A 127 -10.50 -6.41 3.92
CA ILE A 127 -9.59 -7.00 2.93
C ILE A 127 -9.69 -8.53 2.95
N ARG A 128 -9.72 -9.15 4.13
CA ARG A 128 -9.90 -10.60 4.25
C ARG A 128 -11.28 -11.07 3.77
N HIS A 129 -12.32 -10.28 3.99
CA HIS A 129 -13.65 -10.56 3.44
C HIS A 129 -13.65 -10.52 1.92
N MET A 130 -13.03 -9.49 1.32
CA MET A 130 -12.85 -9.42 -0.14
C MET A 130 -12.06 -10.60 -0.68
N ALA A 131 -10.97 -10.99 -0.04
CA ALA A 131 -10.20 -12.17 -0.45
C ALA A 131 -11.07 -13.44 -0.49
N ASN A 132 -12.01 -13.59 0.45
CA ASN A 132 -12.96 -14.70 0.42
C ASN A 132 -13.95 -14.63 -0.76
N ILE A 133 -14.43 -13.44 -1.12
CA ILE A 133 -15.26 -13.24 -2.32
C ILE A 133 -14.46 -13.59 -3.57
N VAL A 134 -13.24 -13.06 -3.68
CA VAL A 134 -12.35 -13.31 -4.81
C VAL A 134 -12.03 -14.80 -4.96
N ARG A 135 -11.77 -15.51 -3.86
CA ARG A 135 -11.53 -16.97 -3.90
C ARG A 135 -12.67 -17.75 -4.54
N GLN A 136 -13.92 -17.30 -4.36
CA GLN A 136 -15.09 -17.96 -4.95
C GLN A 136 -15.21 -17.71 -6.47
N ASN A 137 -14.61 -16.62 -6.93
CA ASN A 137 -14.74 -16.18 -8.31
C ASN A 137 -13.52 -16.57 -9.15
N GLU A 138 -12.30 -16.52 -8.59
CA GLU A 138 -11.00 -16.48 -9.30
C GLU A 138 -10.72 -17.59 -10.32
N LEU A 139 -11.43 -18.72 -10.23
CA LEU A 139 -11.30 -19.85 -11.16
C LEU A 139 -12.29 -19.78 -12.35
N ARG A 140 -12.70 -18.57 -12.74
CA ARG A 140 -13.59 -18.37 -13.89
C ARG A 140 -12.89 -18.78 -15.19
N GLU A 141 -13.60 -19.54 -16.02
CA GLU A 141 -13.13 -19.88 -17.37
C GLU A 141 -12.79 -18.62 -18.18
N GLY A 142 -11.60 -18.60 -18.79
CA GLY A 142 -11.11 -17.49 -19.61
C GLY A 142 -10.35 -16.38 -18.84
N ALA A 143 -10.17 -16.50 -17.53
CA ALA A 143 -9.42 -15.54 -16.72
C ALA A 143 -7.89 -15.59 -16.96
N ASP A 144 -7.37 -16.66 -17.56
CA ASP A 144 -5.93 -16.94 -17.69
C ASP A 144 -5.15 -15.78 -18.32
N ALA A 145 -5.69 -15.16 -19.38
CA ALA A 145 -5.02 -14.08 -20.09
C ALA A 145 -4.91 -12.80 -19.25
N GLU A 146 -5.86 -12.54 -18.35
CA GLU A 146 -5.82 -11.39 -17.45
C GLU A 146 -4.87 -11.65 -16.28
N LEU A 147 -4.93 -12.85 -15.70
CA LEU A 147 -4.04 -13.29 -14.61
C LEU A 147 -2.57 -13.35 -15.04
N ALA A 148 -2.29 -13.78 -16.28
CA ALA A 148 -0.93 -13.85 -16.82
C ALA A 148 -0.24 -12.49 -16.96
N ARG A 149 -0.97 -11.37 -16.86
CA ARG A 149 -0.41 -10.01 -16.86
C ARG A 149 0.03 -9.55 -15.48
N LEU A 150 -0.40 -10.25 -14.43
CA LEU A 150 -0.04 -9.92 -13.07
C LEU A 150 1.38 -10.38 -12.75
N LEU A 151 2.00 -9.64 -11.85
CA LEU A 151 3.30 -9.95 -11.27
C LEU A 151 3.13 -10.16 -9.76
N THR A 152 4.02 -10.94 -9.17
CA THR A 152 4.13 -11.00 -7.71
C THR A 152 4.56 -9.64 -7.17
N HIS A 153 4.27 -9.36 -5.90
CA HIS A 153 4.69 -8.09 -5.30
C HIS A 153 6.22 -7.92 -5.33
N ALA A 154 6.97 -9.00 -5.10
CA ALA A 154 8.43 -8.98 -5.14
C ALA A 154 8.96 -8.61 -6.53
N GLU A 155 8.44 -9.22 -7.60
CA GLU A 155 8.81 -8.89 -8.98
C GLU A 155 8.49 -7.43 -9.33
N ARG A 156 7.36 -6.92 -8.82
CA ARG A 156 6.98 -5.51 -9.00
C ARG A 156 7.98 -4.57 -8.34
N VAL A 157 8.37 -4.86 -7.09
CA VAL A 157 9.36 -4.05 -6.35
C VAL A 157 10.72 -4.10 -7.05
N GLU A 158 11.16 -5.27 -7.49
CA GLU A 158 12.43 -5.45 -8.21
C GLU A 158 12.43 -4.68 -9.54
N ARG A 159 11.33 -4.73 -10.30
CA ARG A 159 11.27 -4.13 -11.64
C ARG A 159 11.04 -2.62 -11.63
N PHE A 160 10.23 -2.11 -10.71
CA PHE A 160 9.76 -0.72 -10.76
C PHE A 160 10.22 0.14 -9.56
N GLY A 161 10.78 -0.46 -8.52
CA GLY A 161 11.12 0.23 -7.28
C GLY A 161 9.89 0.43 -6.37
N PRO A 162 10.05 0.36 -5.04
CA PRO A 162 8.92 0.46 -4.10
C PRO A 162 8.21 1.82 -4.13
N GLU A 163 8.95 2.90 -4.38
CA GLU A 163 8.43 4.27 -4.43
C GLU A 163 7.43 4.51 -5.57
N THR A 164 7.46 3.68 -6.60
CA THR A 164 6.55 3.80 -7.75
C THR A 164 5.30 2.96 -7.58
N LEU A 165 5.19 2.13 -6.53
CA LEU A 165 4.06 1.24 -6.34
C LEU A 165 2.96 1.81 -5.43
N LEU A 166 3.20 2.96 -4.79
CA LEU A 166 2.26 3.65 -3.87
C LEU A 166 1.14 4.40 -4.61
#